data_AF-A0A969HEA5-F1
#
_entry.id   AF-A0A969HEA5-F1
#
_cell.length_a   1.000
_cell.length_b   1.000
_cell.length_c   1.000
_cell.angle_alpha   90.00
_cell.angle_beta   90.00
_cell.angle_gamma   90.00
#
_symmetry.space_group_name_H-M   'P 1'
#
loop_
_entity.id
_entity.type
_entity.pdbx_description
1 polymer ?
#
loop_
_entity_poly.entity_id
_entity_poly.type
_entity_poly.pdbx_seq_one_letter_code
_entity_poly.pdbx_strand_id
1 'polypeptide(L)'
;MQVDYKINHNLCKQATRGKTTLIGTVDPSSVMTLGTSERVMEKARHDIDHLAPHGGFILSPGCTLPHTAPDDNVTALVEAARVYGRYDA
;
A
#
# COMPACT_ATOMS: atom_id res chain seq x y z
N MET A 1 6.16 11.27 -2.17
CA MET A 1 7.22 10.76 -1.27
C MET A 1 7.01 9.27 -1.04
N GLN A 2 7.99 8.43 -1.38
CA GLN A 2 7.93 7.00 -1.10
C GLN A 2 8.23 6.73 0.37
N VAL A 3 7.46 5.85 0.98
CA VAL A 3 7.60 5.45 2.38
C VAL A 3 7.77 3.94 2.50
N ASP A 4 8.78 3.52 3.27
CA ASP A 4 9.06 2.12 3.56
C ASP A 4 8.05 1.54 4.57
N TYR A 5 7.87 0.21 4.53
CA TYR A 5 6.90 -0.50 5.38
C TYR A 5 7.22 -0.41 6.89
N LYS A 6 8.48 -0.15 7.28
CA LYS A 6 8.89 -0.03 8.70
C LYS A 6 8.61 1.34 9.32
N ILE A 7 8.26 2.34 8.52
CA ILE A 7 8.08 3.72 9.00
C ILE A 7 6.67 3.87 9.61
N ASN A 8 6.49 4.81 10.54
CA ASN A 8 5.16 5.18 11.01
C ASN A 8 4.40 5.97 9.92
N HIS A 9 3.54 5.26 9.18
CA HIS A 9 2.82 5.84 8.04
C HIS A 9 1.84 6.95 8.42
N ASN A 10 1.24 6.88 9.61
CA ASN A 10 0.33 7.91 10.12
C ASN A 10 1.06 9.23 10.36
N LEU A 11 2.25 9.18 10.98
CA LEU A 11 3.07 10.37 11.18
C LEU A 11 3.52 10.96 9.84
N CYS A 12 3.93 10.11 8.89
CA CYS A 12 4.27 10.56 7.53
C CYS A 12 3.08 11.24 6.86
N LYS A 13 1.87 10.67 6.95
CA LYS A 13 0.65 11.24 6.37
C LYS A 13 0.35 12.61 6.95
N GLN A 14 0.44 12.76 8.26
CA GLN A 14 0.23 14.04 8.94
C GLN A 14 1.27 15.08 8.49
N ALA A 15 2.55 14.71 8.45
CA ALA A 15 3.64 15.62 8.06
C ALA A 15 3.57 16.09 6.59
N THR A 16 3.02 15.23 5.71
CA THR A 16 2.96 15.44 4.26
C THR A 16 1.62 15.96 3.75
N ARG A 17 0.58 16.04 4.62
CA ARG A 17 -0.77 16.48 4.26
C ARG A 17 -0.75 17.83 3.55
N GLY A 18 -1.35 17.88 2.35
CA GLY A 18 -1.43 19.09 1.52
C GLY A 18 -0.10 19.55 0.89
N LYS A 19 0.99 18.81 1.08
CA LYS A 19 2.33 19.16 0.55
C LYS A 19 2.80 18.18 -0.52
N THR A 20 2.55 16.89 -0.33
CA THR A 20 2.95 15.86 -1.28
C THR A 20 2.05 14.62 -1.16
N THR A 21 2.05 13.81 -2.21
CA THR A 21 1.39 12.50 -2.24
C THR A 21 2.30 11.45 -1.62
N LEU A 22 1.76 10.61 -0.74
CA LEU A 22 2.47 9.43 -0.24
C LEU A 22 2.32 8.27 -1.21
N ILE A 23 3.40 7.50 -1.41
CA ILE A 23 3.38 6.26 -2.19
C ILE A 23 4.00 5.14 -1.36
N GLY A 24 3.35 3.97 -1.32
CA GLY A 24 3.94 2.75 -0.77
C GLY A 24 3.12 1.99 0.26
N THR A 25 3.89 1.37 1.17
CA THR A 25 3.63 0.72 2.47
C THR A 25 3.50 -0.81 2.54
N VAL A 26 3.11 -1.50 1.46
CA VAL A 26 3.01 -2.97 1.52
C VAL A 26 4.41 -3.59 1.57
N ASP A 27 4.65 -4.53 2.50
CA ASP A 27 5.95 -5.18 2.65
C ASP A 27 6.28 -6.04 1.41
N PRO A 28 7.35 -5.72 0.66
CA PRO A 28 7.71 -6.44 -0.56
C PRO A 28 8.14 -7.89 -0.31
N SER A 29 8.66 -8.20 0.87
CA SER A 29 9.19 -9.52 1.19
C SER A 29 8.14 -10.37 1.89
N SER A 30 7.68 -9.95 3.07
CA SER A 30 6.81 -10.80 3.90
C SER A 30 5.38 -10.89 3.38
N VAL A 31 4.89 -9.86 2.68
CA VAL A 31 3.53 -9.83 2.14
C VAL A 31 3.52 -10.15 0.65
N MET A 32 4.27 -9.41 -0.17
CA MET A 32 4.22 -9.61 -1.63
C MET A 32 4.90 -10.91 -2.08
N THR A 33 6.02 -11.32 -1.46
CA THR A 33 6.78 -12.50 -1.91
C THR A 33 6.41 -13.76 -1.15
N LEU A 34 6.37 -13.69 0.19
CA LEU A 34 6.16 -14.86 1.06
C LEU A 34 4.71 -15.02 1.54
N GLY A 35 3.87 -14.02 1.34
CA GLY A 35 2.47 -14.04 1.74
C GLY A 35 1.55 -14.71 0.73
N THR A 36 0.28 -14.82 1.09
CA THR A 36 -0.79 -15.27 0.19
C THR A 36 -1.51 -14.06 -0.42
N SER A 37 -2.29 -14.30 -1.48
CA SER A 37 -3.07 -13.25 -2.13
C SER A 37 -4.11 -12.63 -1.19
N GLU A 38 -4.69 -13.41 -0.28
CA GLU A 38 -5.57 -12.90 0.78
C GLU A 38 -4.81 -11.95 1.71
N ARG A 39 -3.57 -12.32 2.08
CA ARG A 39 -2.75 -11.47 2.94
C ARG A 39 -2.39 -10.14 2.27
N VAL A 40 -2.15 -10.15 0.97
CA VAL A 40 -1.95 -8.94 0.17
C VAL A 40 -3.21 -8.08 0.19
N MET A 41 -4.39 -8.67 -0.09
CA MET A 41 -5.68 -7.97 -0.07
C MET A 41 -5.95 -7.32 1.29
N GLU A 42 -5.74 -8.05 2.38
CA GLU A 42 -5.93 -7.55 3.76
C GLU A 42 -5.01 -6.36 4.06
N LYS A 43 -3.71 -6.50 3.73
CA LYS A 43 -2.73 -5.44 4.00
C LYS A 43 -3.00 -4.20 3.16
N ALA A 44 -3.29 -4.38 1.88
CA ALA A 44 -3.64 -3.29 0.98
C ALA A 44 -4.91 -2.56 1.43
N ARG A 45 -5.95 -3.29 1.85
CA ARG A 45 -7.16 -2.71 2.43
C ARG A 45 -6.85 -1.87 3.67
N HIS A 46 -6.09 -2.43 4.62
CA HIS A 46 -5.67 -1.70 5.81
C HIS A 46 -4.95 -0.39 5.46
N ASP A 47 -3.98 -0.44 4.54
CA ASP A 47 -3.21 0.75 4.19
C ASP A 47 -4.08 1.80 3.47
N ILE A 48 -5.04 1.36 2.63
CA ILE A 48 -6.02 2.26 2.02
C ILE A 48 -6.92 2.89 3.10
N ASP A 49 -7.51 2.12 3.99
CA ASP A 49 -8.44 2.60 5.03
C ASP A 49 -7.78 3.67 5.93
N HIS A 50 -6.47 3.56 6.18
CA HIS A 50 -5.72 4.48 7.04
C HIS A 50 -5.07 5.66 6.31
N LEU A 51 -4.56 5.46 5.09
CA LEU A 51 -3.72 6.46 4.41
C LEU A 51 -4.45 7.17 3.27
N ALA A 52 -5.51 6.58 2.73
CA ALA A 52 -6.25 7.14 1.62
C ALA A 52 -7.22 8.30 1.98
N PRO A 53 -7.84 8.37 3.18
CA PRO A 53 -8.74 9.46 3.53
C PRO A 53 -8.13 10.85 3.26
N HIS A 54 -8.95 11.76 2.73
CA HIS A 54 -8.54 13.09 2.27
C HIS A 54 -7.56 13.12 1.08
N GLY A 55 -7.45 12.01 0.34
CA GLY A 55 -6.62 11.88 -0.86
C GLY A 55 -5.11 11.96 -0.59
N GLY A 56 -4.29 11.96 -1.64
CA GLY A 56 -2.83 12.08 -1.51
C GLY A 56 -2.13 10.79 -1.05
N PHE A 57 -2.65 9.63 -1.45
CA PHE A 57 -2.03 8.32 -1.25
C PHE A 57 -2.09 7.49 -2.53
N ILE A 58 -1.00 6.78 -2.83
CA ILE A 58 -0.89 5.82 -3.92
C ILE A 58 -0.46 4.49 -3.30
N LEU A 59 -1.30 3.47 -3.41
CA LEU A 59 -0.97 2.11 -2.99
C LEU A 59 0.17 1.56 -3.86
N SER A 60 1.22 1.08 -3.22
CA SER A 60 2.39 0.48 -3.86
C SER A 60 3.16 -0.35 -2.82
N PRO A 61 4.05 -1.27 -3.21
CA PRO A 61 5.02 -1.81 -2.28
C PRO A 61 5.88 -0.68 -1.65
N GLY A 62 6.31 -0.88 -0.40
CA GLY A 62 7.15 0.08 0.33
C GLY A 62 8.56 0.26 -0.24
N CYS A 63 8.98 -0.64 -1.13
CA CYS A 63 10.24 -0.60 -1.87
C CYS A 63 10.02 -1.19 -3.27
N THR A 64 11.08 -1.64 -3.94
CA THR A 64 10.99 -2.37 -5.21
C THR A 64 10.26 -3.70 -5.00
N LEU A 65 9.31 -4.00 -5.89
CA LEU A 65 8.67 -5.32 -5.96
C LEU A 65 9.71 -6.36 -6.41
N PRO A 66 9.96 -7.44 -5.65
CA PRO A 66 10.89 -8.48 -6.07
C PRO A 66 10.37 -9.25 -7.29
N HIS A 67 11.25 -9.62 -8.21
CA HIS A 67 10.89 -10.48 -9.36
C HIS A 67 10.35 -11.85 -8.92
N THR A 68 10.69 -12.29 -7.71
CA THR A 68 10.22 -13.54 -7.12
C THR A 68 8.80 -13.46 -6.54
N ALA A 69 8.17 -12.29 -6.54
CA ALA A 69 6.80 -12.16 -6.05
C ALA A 69 5.84 -12.93 -6.98
N PRO A 70 4.97 -13.81 -6.45
CA PRO A 70 4.00 -14.54 -7.27
C PRO A 70 3.05 -13.60 -8.02
N ASP A 71 2.71 -13.94 -9.27
CA ASP A 71 1.79 -13.15 -10.10
C ASP A 71 0.41 -12.96 -9.45
N ASP A 72 -0.07 -13.97 -8.72
CA ASP A 72 -1.32 -13.90 -7.97
C ASP A 72 -1.29 -12.80 -6.90
N ASN A 73 -0.15 -12.61 -6.23
CA ASN A 73 0.03 -11.57 -5.23
C ASN A 73 0.08 -10.18 -5.87
N VAL A 74 0.70 -10.05 -7.05
CA VAL A 74 0.69 -8.80 -7.82
C VAL A 74 -0.74 -8.46 -8.26
N THR A 75 -1.46 -9.45 -8.77
CA THR A 75 -2.85 -9.32 -9.19
C THR A 75 -3.75 -8.94 -8.02
N ALA A 76 -3.55 -9.55 -6.86
CA ALA A 76 -4.26 -9.24 -5.63
C ALA A 76 -4.04 -7.79 -5.19
N LEU A 77 -2.82 -7.25 -5.28
CA LEU A 77 -2.56 -5.85 -4.94
C LEU A 77 -3.32 -4.88 -5.86
N VAL A 78 -3.35 -5.19 -7.16
CA VAL A 78 -4.10 -4.41 -8.16
C VAL A 78 -5.61 -4.49 -7.88
N GLU A 79 -6.11 -5.68 -7.58
CA GLU A 79 -7.53 -5.87 -7.29
C GLU A 79 -7.94 -5.17 -5.98
N ALA A 80 -7.10 -5.22 -4.94
CA ALA A 80 -7.32 -4.47 -3.71
C ALA A 80 -7.46 -2.96 -3.97
N ALA A 81 -6.61 -2.41 -4.86
CA ALA A 81 -6.71 -1.02 -5.26
C ALA A 81 -8.05 -0.70 -5.96
N ARG A 82 -8.58 -1.62 -6.76
CA ARG A 82 -9.85 -1.43 -7.48
C ARG A 82 -11.06 -1.54 -6.56
N VAL A 83 -11.03 -2.48 -5.63
CA VAL A 83 -12.12 -2.76 -4.69
C VAL A 83 -12.19 -1.72 -3.58
N TYR A 84 -11.06 -1.43 -2.93
CA TYR A 84 -10.99 -0.57 -1.74
C TYR A 84 -10.55 0.86 -2.06
N GLY A 85 -9.90 1.10 -3.19
CA GLY A 85 -9.39 2.43 -3.56
C GLY A 85 -10.47 3.43 -3.99
N ARG A 86 -11.75 3.05 -3.96
CA ARG A 86 -12.88 3.97 -4.05
C ARG A 86 -13.37 4.29 -2.64
N TYR A 87 -13.06 5.49 -2.20
CA TYR A 87 -13.41 6.02 -0.89
C TYR A 87 -13.92 7.45 -1.06
N ASP A 88 -14.81 7.89 -0.17
CA ASP A 88 -15.28 9.27 -0.15
C ASP A 88 -14.12 10.18 0.30
N ALA A 89 -13.94 11.30 -0.41
CA ALA A 89 -12.81 12.22 -0.24
C ALA A 89 -12.94 13.14 0.99
#